data_AF-A0A1G2QHT4-F1
#
_entry.id   AF-A0A1G2QHT4-F1
#
_cell.length_a   1.000
_cell.length_b   1.000
_cell.length_c   1.000
_cell.angle_alpha   90.00
_cell.angle_beta   90.00
_cell.angle_gamma   90.00
#
_symmetry.space_group_name_H-M   'P 1'
#
loop_
_entity.id
_entity.type
_entity.pdbx_description
1 polymer ?
#
loop_
_entity_poly.entity_id
_entity_poly.type
_entity_poly.pdbx_seq_one_letter_code
_entity_poly.pdbx_strand_id
1 'polypeptide(L)'
;MLRRTSEAPTNGVTYNIVVRPGKKISDSDRITKKIRAAADKKGWLKPHWEVACLIRDTFTDEQLEQMGLWYIVTMHEPIKDSGGVPYLLDSCRSVDGRWLGANCVRPGASWGDRGGFAFAVPQVSPQT
;
A
#
# COMPACT_ATOMS: atom_id res chain seq x y z
N MET A 1 22.10 9.83 13.11
CA MET A 1 20.69 9.42 12.94
C MET A 1 19.96 10.55 12.22
N LEU A 2 19.49 10.33 10.99
CA LEU A 2 18.70 11.33 10.25
C LEU A 2 17.25 11.24 10.74
N ARG A 3 16.72 12.30 11.35
CA ARG A 3 15.30 12.44 11.70
C ARG A 3 14.78 13.74 11.11
N ARG A 4 13.74 13.66 10.28
CA ARG A 4 12.97 14.82 9.82
C ARG A 4 11.97 15.15 10.93
N THR A 5 12.12 16.29 11.59
CA THR A 5 11.28 16.71 12.73
C THR A 5 9.80 16.93 12.38
N SER A 6 9.44 16.99 11.10
CA SER A 6 8.08 17.22 10.63
C SER A 6 7.24 15.95 10.45
N GLU A 7 7.87 14.77 10.41
CA GLU A 7 7.18 13.48 10.32
C GLU A 7 7.66 12.65 11.50
N ALA A 8 6.91 12.70 12.62
CA ALA A 8 7.15 11.76 13.69
C ALA A 8 6.89 10.35 13.13
N PRO A 9 7.80 9.38 13.32
CA PRO A 9 7.46 7.97 13.13
C PRO A 9 6.15 7.72 13.86
N THR A 10 5.24 6.92 13.30
CA THR A 10 3.92 6.69 13.91
C THR A 10 4.13 6.24 15.37
N ASN A 11 3.96 7.16 16.33
CA ASN A 11 4.30 6.97 17.73
C ASN A 11 3.34 5.94 18.35
N GLY A 12 3.61 4.65 18.15
CA GLY A 12 2.79 3.55 18.68
C GLY A 12 1.39 3.41 18.08
N VAL A 13 1.10 4.01 16.92
CA VAL A 13 -0.22 3.87 16.28
C VAL A 13 -0.32 2.47 15.66
N THR A 14 -1.28 1.68 16.15
CA THR A 14 -1.60 0.37 15.57
C THR A 14 -2.53 0.56 14.37
N TYR A 15 -2.12 0.09 13.19
CA TYR A 15 -2.95 0.08 12.00
C TYR A 15 -3.56 -1.31 11.80
N ASN A 16 -4.89 -1.36 11.67
CA ASN A 16 -5.54 -2.51 11.06
C ASN A 16 -5.44 -2.32 9.55
N ILE A 17 -4.61 -3.15 8.90
CA ILE A 17 -4.41 -3.10 7.46
C ILE A 17 -5.22 -4.19 6.79
N VAL A 18 -5.99 -3.79 5.76
CA VAL A 18 -6.64 -4.72 4.85
C VAL A 18 -5.92 -4.70 3.50
N VAL A 19 -5.71 -5.88 2.93
CA VAL A 19 -5.13 -6.03 1.59
C VAL A 19 -6.21 -6.52 0.64
N ARG A 20 -6.51 -5.74 -0.39
CA ARG A 20 -7.41 -6.15 -1.47
C ARG A 20 -6.60 -6.81 -2.59
N PRO A 21 -6.79 -8.11 -2.87
CA PRO A 21 -6.08 -8.79 -3.96
C PRO A 21 -6.50 -8.24 -5.33
N GLY A 22 -5.52 -7.99 -6.20
CA GLY A 22 -5.71 -7.46 -7.56
C GLY A 22 -6.47 -8.41 -8.48
N LYS A 23 -6.31 -9.73 -8.30
CA LYS A 23 -7.10 -10.77 -8.98
C LYS A 23 -8.61 -10.67 -8.71
N LYS A 24 -9.02 -10.00 -7.62
CA LYS A 24 -10.44 -9.74 -7.29
C LYS A 24 -10.94 -8.39 -7.85
N ILE A 25 -10.18 -7.76 -8.75
CA ILE A 25 -10.52 -6.50 -9.42
C ILE A 25 -10.44 -6.75 -10.93
N SER A 26 -11.50 -6.40 -11.64
CA SER A 26 -11.53 -6.47 -13.11
C SER A 26 -10.39 -5.62 -13.69
N ASP A 27 -9.86 -6.03 -14.84
CA ASP A 27 -8.70 -5.37 -15.44
C ASP A 27 -8.97 -3.88 -15.72
N SER A 28 -10.18 -3.54 -16.17
CA SER A 28 -10.60 -2.17 -16.45
C SER A 28 -10.82 -1.32 -15.19
N ASP A 29 -10.99 -1.94 -14.03
CA ASP A 29 -11.11 -1.25 -12.74
C ASP A 29 -9.81 -1.22 -11.93
N ARG A 30 -8.78 -1.95 -12.38
CA ARG A 30 -7.50 -2.07 -11.70
C ARG A 30 -6.57 -0.89 -12.01
N ILE A 31 -7.10 0.32 -11.81
CA ILE A 31 -6.41 1.61 -11.85
C ILE A 31 -6.55 2.33 -10.51
N THR A 32 -5.54 3.10 -10.09
CA THR A 32 -5.49 3.72 -8.74
C THR A 32 -6.75 4.48 -8.37
N LYS A 33 -7.30 5.28 -9.30
CA LYS A 33 -8.52 6.08 -9.08
C LYS A 33 -9.73 5.22 -8.69
N LYS A 34 -9.96 4.12 -9.41
CA LYS A 34 -11.12 3.24 -9.19
C LYS A 34 -10.93 2.35 -7.96
N ILE A 35 -9.69 1.89 -7.72
CA ILE A 35 -9.36 1.11 -6.52
C ILE A 35 -9.62 1.95 -5.27
N ARG A 36 -9.15 3.22 -5.25
CA ARG A 36 -9.42 4.16 -4.15
C ARG A 36 -10.91 4.45 -3.99
N ALA A 37 -11.62 4.78 -5.07
CA ALA A 37 -13.06 5.02 -4.99
C ALA A 37 -13.84 3.83 -4.41
N ALA A 38 -13.40 2.59 -4.70
CA ALA A 38 -14.01 1.39 -4.13
C ALA A 38 -13.61 1.15 -2.66
N ALA A 39 -12.44 1.62 -2.23
CA ALA A 39 -12.02 1.61 -0.83
C ALA A 39 -12.76 2.68 -0.01
N ASP A 40 -12.93 3.87 -0.56
CA ASP A 40 -13.68 4.98 0.05
C ASP A 40 -15.13 4.56 0.32
N LYS A 41 -15.77 3.85 -0.63
CA LYS A 41 -17.12 3.26 -0.45
C LYS A 41 -17.22 2.26 0.72
N LYS A 42 -16.10 1.71 1.18
CA LYS A 42 -16.01 0.80 2.33
C LYS A 42 -15.56 1.50 3.61
N GLY A 43 -15.34 2.82 3.58
CA GLY A 43 -14.78 3.58 4.70
C GLY A 43 -13.31 3.23 4.97
N TRP A 44 -12.60 2.64 4.02
CA TRP A 44 -11.17 2.36 4.16
C TRP A 44 -10.36 3.62 3.95
N LEU A 45 -9.30 3.78 4.73
CA LEU A 45 -8.50 4.99 4.81
C LEU A 45 -7.15 4.80 4.11
N LYS A 46 -6.57 5.92 3.69
CA LYS A 46 -5.20 5.95 3.19
C LYS A 46 -4.24 5.76 4.37
N PRO A 47 -3.41 4.71 4.39
CA PRO A 47 -2.42 4.52 5.45
C PRO A 47 -1.28 5.54 5.32
N HIS A 48 -0.46 5.66 6.38
CA HIS A 48 0.84 6.33 6.28
C HIS A 48 1.77 5.55 5.34
N TRP A 49 2.70 6.22 4.66
CA TRP A 49 3.59 5.56 3.69
C TRP A 49 4.51 4.52 4.35
N GLU A 50 4.85 4.68 5.64
CA GLU A 50 5.65 3.73 6.43
C GLU A 50 5.04 2.33 6.49
N VAL A 51 3.73 2.20 6.26
CA VAL A 51 3.07 0.89 6.18
C VAL A 51 3.67 0.02 5.07
N ALA A 52 4.21 0.61 3.98
CA ALA A 52 4.94 -0.15 2.97
C ALA A 52 6.23 -0.78 3.54
N CYS A 53 6.96 -0.05 4.37
CA CYS A 53 8.15 -0.57 5.05
C CYS A 53 7.76 -1.69 6.02
N LEU A 54 6.73 -1.46 6.85
CA LEU A 54 6.24 -2.44 7.82
C LEU A 54 5.75 -3.73 7.16
N ILE A 55 5.02 -3.63 6.05
CA ILE A 55 4.59 -4.81 5.27
C ILE A 55 5.82 -5.61 4.80
N ARG A 56 6.86 -4.93 4.32
CA ARG A 56 8.08 -5.59 3.84
C ARG A 56 8.87 -6.25 4.98
N ASP A 57 8.90 -5.63 6.14
CA ASP A 57 9.55 -6.19 7.33
C ASP A 57 8.75 -7.37 7.92
N THR A 58 7.42 -7.30 7.85
CA THR A 58 6.51 -8.28 8.46
C THR A 58 6.41 -9.57 7.63
N PHE A 59 6.25 -9.46 6.31
CA PHE A 59 6.00 -10.62 5.45
C PHE A 59 7.27 -11.09 4.75
N THR A 60 7.49 -12.41 4.72
CA THR A 60 8.51 -13.02 3.85
C THR A 60 8.00 -13.18 2.42
N ASP A 61 8.90 -13.46 1.47
CA ASP A 61 8.52 -13.64 0.07
C ASP A 61 7.67 -14.90 -0.12
N GLU A 62 7.95 -15.96 0.65
CA GLU A 62 7.18 -17.20 0.67
C GLU A 62 5.76 -16.96 1.20
N GLN A 63 5.61 -16.13 2.25
CA GLN A 63 4.29 -15.77 2.76
C GLN A 63 3.47 -14.97 1.73
N LEU A 64 4.11 -14.01 1.04
CA LEU A 64 3.46 -13.27 -0.04
C LEU A 64 3.05 -14.21 -1.19
N GLU A 65 3.91 -15.16 -1.56
CA GLU A 65 3.59 -16.18 -2.56
C GLU A 65 2.42 -17.07 -2.15
N GLN A 66 2.40 -17.53 -0.90
CA GLN A 66 1.29 -18.33 -0.35
C GLN A 66 -0.03 -17.54 -0.34
N MET A 67 0.04 -16.22 -0.15
CA MET A 67 -1.11 -15.32 -0.31
C MET A 67 -1.50 -15.09 -1.77
N GLY A 68 -0.71 -15.57 -2.74
CA GLY A 68 -0.90 -15.38 -4.17
C GLY A 68 -0.55 -13.97 -4.65
N LEU A 69 0.29 -13.25 -3.90
CA LEU A 69 0.66 -11.86 -4.14
C LEU A 69 2.14 -11.76 -4.55
N TRP A 70 2.40 -11.07 -5.66
CA TRP A 70 3.76 -10.72 -6.09
C TRP A 70 4.24 -9.42 -5.43
N TYR A 71 3.31 -8.50 -5.20
CA TYR A 71 3.59 -7.21 -4.59
C TYR A 71 2.39 -6.70 -3.81
N ILE A 72 2.61 -5.78 -2.86
CA ILE A 72 1.56 -5.06 -2.13
C ILE A 72 1.85 -3.57 -2.24
N VAL A 73 0.93 -2.82 -2.87
CA VAL A 73 0.98 -1.36 -2.95
C VAL A 73 0.29 -0.78 -1.72
N THR A 74 0.98 0.10 -1.01
CA THR A 74 0.39 0.88 0.08
C THR A 74 -0.33 2.09 -0.49
N MET A 75 -1.64 2.18 -0.31
CA MET A 75 -2.47 3.24 -0.90
C MET A 75 -2.42 4.57 -0.12
N HIS A 76 -1.23 4.97 0.30
CA HIS A 76 -0.96 6.21 1.05
C HIS A 76 -1.20 7.47 0.20
N GLU A 77 -1.11 8.65 0.81
CA GLU A 77 -1.10 9.90 0.06
C GLU A 77 0.14 9.98 -0.83
N PRO A 78 0.03 10.21 -2.16
CA PRO A 78 1.18 10.07 -3.04
C PRO A 78 2.34 11.00 -2.69
N ILE A 79 3.55 10.45 -2.76
CA ILE A 79 4.78 11.23 -2.62
C ILE A 79 5.14 11.75 -4.01
N LYS A 80 5.36 13.05 -4.14
CA LYS A 80 5.72 13.67 -5.41
C LYS A 80 7.23 13.73 -5.56
N ASP A 81 7.74 13.38 -6.75
CA ASP A 81 9.14 13.66 -7.11
C ASP A 81 9.35 15.16 -7.41
N SER A 82 10.59 15.52 -7.77
CA SER A 82 10.96 16.90 -8.13
C SER A 82 10.20 17.45 -9.34
N GLY A 83 9.69 16.57 -10.22
CA GLY A 83 8.83 16.92 -11.35
C GLY A 83 7.34 16.97 -10.99
N GLY A 84 6.97 16.76 -9.72
CA GLY A 84 5.60 16.73 -9.26
C GLY A 84 4.86 15.43 -9.60
N VAL A 85 5.56 14.41 -10.10
CA VAL A 85 4.96 13.13 -10.49
C VAL A 85 4.63 12.33 -9.22
N PRO A 86 3.39 11.86 -9.04
CA PRO A 86 2.99 11.15 -7.84
C PRO A 86 3.40 9.67 -7.88
N TYR A 87 3.93 9.18 -6.75
CA TYR A 87 4.31 7.78 -6.55
C TYR A 87 3.64 7.19 -5.31
N LEU A 88 3.39 5.88 -5.37
CA LEU A 88 3.06 5.04 -4.22
C LEU A 88 4.18 4.04 -3.97
N LEU A 89 4.40 3.72 -2.70
CA LEU A 89 5.34 2.70 -2.29
C LEU A 89 4.70 1.31 -2.35
N ASP A 90 5.49 0.32 -2.75
CA ASP A 90 5.10 -1.08 -2.76
C ASP A 90 6.19 -1.99 -2.21
N SER A 91 5.75 -3.08 -1.61
CA SER A 91 6.61 -4.17 -1.15
C SER A 91 6.47 -5.32 -2.14
N CYS A 92 7.54 -5.75 -2.80
CA CYS A 92 7.47 -6.85 -3.76
C CYS A 92 8.48 -7.96 -3.45
N ARG A 93 8.14 -9.16 -3.92
CA ARG A 93 9.04 -10.32 -3.92
C ARG A 93 9.95 -10.26 -5.14
N SER A 94 11.20 -10.67 -4.99
CA SER A 94 12.15 -10.79 -6.10
C SER A 94 13.07 -11.98 -5.85
N VAL A 95 13.60 -12.57 -6.91
CA VAL A 95 14.52 -13.72 -6.82
C VAL A 95 15.80 -13.34 -6.05
N ASP A 96 16.22 -12.07 -6.15
CA ASP A 96 17.46 -11.56 -5.53
C ASP A 96 17.22 -10.69 -4.29
N GLY A 97 16.01 -10.70 -3.69
CA GLY A 97 15.79 -10.12 -2.36
C GLY A 97 14.43 -9.47 -2.11
N ARG A 98 14.35 -8.76 -0.97
CA ARG A 98 13.16 -8.06 -0.46
C ARG A 98 13.14 -6.60 -0.88
N TRP A 99 12.28 -6.23 -1.82
CA TRP A 99 12.31 -4.89 -2.45
C TRP A 99 11.23 -3.98 -1.87
N LEU A 100 11.59 -2.70 -1.72
CA LEU A 100 10.68 -1.58 -1.49
C LEU A 100 10.76 -0.66 -2.72
N GLY A 101 9.70 -0.67 -3.52
CA GLY A 101 9.60 0.06 -4.78
C GLY A 101 8.80 1.35 -4.65
N ALA A 102 8.92 2.20 -5.67
CA ALA A 102 8.06 3.35 -5.89
C ALA A 102 7.44 3.26 -7.29
N ASN A 103 6.12 3.22 -7.36
CA ASN A 103 5.37 3.09 -8.60
C ASN A 103 4.63 4.38 -8.94
N CYS A 104 4.80 4.84 -10.17
CA CYS A 104 4.15 6.05 -10.68
C CYS A 104 2.64 5.85 -10.80
N VAL A 105 1.84 6.74 -10.22
CA VAL A 105 0.36 6.62 -10.20
C VAL A 105 -0.35 7.63 -11.10
N ARG A 106 0.18 7.82 -12.30
CA ARG A 106 -0.45 8.67 -13.32
C ARG A 106 -1.90 8.23 -13.59
N PRO A 107 -2.80 9.18 -13.94
CA PRO A 107 -4.17 8.84 -14.31
C PRO A 107 -4.20 7.79 -15.42
N GLY A 108 -4.94 6.70 -15.19
CA GLY A 108 -5.11 5.63 -16.16
C GLY A 108 -4.02 4.54 -16.14
N ALA A 109 -2.95 4.70 -15.36
CA ALA A 109 -1.99 3.61 -15.16
C ALA A 109 -2.68 2.41 -14.49
N SER A 110 -2.63 1.26 -15.17
CA SER A 110 -3.17 0.00 -14.68
C SER A 110 -2.14 -0.77 -13.88
N TRP A 111 -2.62 -1.57 -12.93
CA TRP A 111 -1.79 -2.46 -12.14
C TRP A 111 -1.89 -3.89 -12.66
N GLY A 112 -0.90 -4.73 -12.34
CA GLY A 112 -0.98 -6.17 -12.54
C GLY A 112 -2.01 -6.83 -11.62
N ASP A 113 -2.55 -7.98 -12.02
CA ASP A 113 -3.52 -8.74 -11.23
C ASP A 113 -2.88 -9.43 -10.02
N ARG A 114 -1.60 -9.79 -10.12
CA ARG A 114 -0.83 -10.45 -9.05
C ARG A 114 -0.47 -9.53 -7.88
N GLY A 115 -0.91 -8.27 -7.88
CA GLY A 115 -0.68 -7.34 -6.78
C GLY A 115 -1.74 -7.41 -5.68
N GLY A 116 -1.44 -6.79 -4.54
CA GLY A 116 -2.38 -6.45 -3.47
C GLY A 116 -2.40 -4.94 -3.23
N PHE A 117 -3.52 -4.43 -2.73
CA PHE A 117 -3.69 -3.01 -2.42
C PHE A 117 -4.02 -2.83 -0.94
N ALA A 118 -3.09 -2.27 -0.18
CA ALA A 118 -3.19 -2.10 1.25
C ALA A 118 -3.86 -0.77 1.63
N PHE A 119 -4.85 -0.86 2.50
CA PHE A 119 -5.56 0.27 3.10
C PHE A 119 -5.61 0.13 4.61
N ALA A 120 -5.69 1.25 5.32
CA ALA A 120 -6.03 1.23 6.74
C ALA A 120 -7.55 1.08 6.90
N VAL A 121 -8.01 0.45 7.98
CA VAL A 121 -9.41 0.48 8.38
C VAL A 121 -9.56 1.25 9.69
N PRO A 122 -10.72 1.91 9.92
CA PRO A 122 -11.00 2.56 11.19
C PRO A 122 -10.82 1.57 12.36
N GLN A 123 -10.08 1.98 13.38
CA GLN A 123 -10.05 1.26 14.65
C GLN A 123 -11.42 1.44 15.31
N VAL A 124 -12.08 0.34 15.66
CA VAL A 124 -13.27 0.42 16.52
C VAL A 124 -12.73 0.69 17.92
N SER A 125 -13.03 1.86 18.48
CA SER A 125 -12.72 2.14 19.89
C SER A 125 -13.35 1.04 20.75
N PRO A 126 -12.62 0.46 21.72
CA PRO A 126 -13.26 -0.41 22.70
C PRO A 126 -14.41 0.35 23.35
N GLN A 127 -15.62 -0.23 23.33
CA GLN A 127 -16.69 0.24 24.22
C GLN A 127 -16.22 -0.03 25.65
N THR A 128 -15.80 1.03 26.33
CA THR A 128 -15.62 1.07 27.79
C THR A 128 -16.95 0.91 28.49
#